data_AF-A0A5C6DR79-F1
#
_entry.id   AF-A0A5C6DR79-F1
#
_cell.length_a   1.000
_cell.length_b   1.000
_cell.length_c   1.000
_cell.angle_alpha   90.00
_cell.angle_beta   90.00
_cell.angle_gamma   90.00
#
_symmetry.space_group_name_H-M   'P 1'
#
loop_
_entity.id
_entity.type
_entity.pdbx_description
1 polymer ?
#
loop_
_entity_poly.entity_id
_entity_poly.type
_entity_poly.pdbx_seq_one_letter_code
_entity_poly.pdbx_strand_id
1 'polypeptide(L)'
;MPSLKNKSRLARWLLLIVGLLCFAIGVWYLLLAPPFEMAGAHGTPLTFLEEEVEKNTLIVVGGFLLTQWLFLCPHGRLKMHLTDSGRPMWLSLVCAALATAMLSIAMIATLLEIPNLWGPFIENMSVAWTVIGILWLIWIGVFFVYWRGVDRMDSMTRMIRLLIKGSILELLVAVPVHVAVWDREKECYCSRGSYTGIVLGTTVLLWAFGPGLVLLFAREFQQRKCLHKISTRETVEQQSSENDKN
;
A
#
# COMPACT_ATOMS: atom_id res chain seq x y z
N MET A 1 -29.11 -15.08 -9.25
CA MET A 1 -27.75 -15.05 -8.65
C MET A 1 -27.47 -13.75 -7.85
N PRO A 2 -28.11 -13.52 -6.69
CA PRO A 2 -27.86 -12.35 -5.84
C PRO A 2 -26.65 -12.45 -4.86
N SER A 3 -26.00 -13.62 -4.70
CA SER A 3 -25.06 -13.85 -3.59
C SER A 3 -23.66 -13.21 -3.76
N LEU A 4 -23.16 -13.02 -4.99
CA LEU A 4 -21.80 -12.49 -5.23
C LEU A 4 -21.67 -10.99 -4.91
N LYS A 5 -22.75 -10.21 -5.14
CA LYS A 5 -22.75 -8.76 -4.87
C LYS A 5 -22.66 -8.48 -3.36
N ASN A 6 -23.29 -9.32 -2.54
CA ASN A 6 -23.25 -9.21 -1.08
C ASN A 6 -21.87 -9.56 -0.52
N LYS A 7 -21.18 -10.58 -1.05
CA LYS A 7 -19.83 -10.96 -0.58
C LYS A 7 -18.81 -9.83 -0.73
N SER A 8 -18.80 -9.13 -1.87
CA SER A 8 -17.87 -8.00 -2.10
C SER A 8 -18.11 -6.80 -1.18
N ARG A 9 -19.38 -6.50 -0.86
CA ARG A 9 -19.73 -5.44 0.09
C ARG A 9 -19.30 -5.83 1.50
N LEU A 10 -19.56 -7.08 1.87
CA LEU A 10 -19.21 -7.61 3.19
C LEU A 10 -17.70 -7.56 3.42
N ALA A 11 -16.88 -7.97 2.44
CA ALA A 11 -15.42 -7.88 2.53
C ALA A 11 -14.93 -6.43 2.76
N ARG A 12 -15.52 -5.44 2.08
CA ARG A 12 -15.15 -4.01 2.26
C ARG A 12 -15.52 -3.48 3.63
N TRP A 13 -16.71 -3.82 4.11
CA TRP A 13 -17.16 -3.43 5.45
C TRP A 13 -16.31 -4.10 6.52
N LEU A 14 -15.97 -5.37 6.35
CA LEU A 14 -15.10 -6.09 7.26
C LEU A 14 -13.71 -5.44 7.32
N LEU A 15 -13.12 -5.08 6.18
CA LEU A 15 -11.80 -4.42 6.12
C LEU A 15 -11.82 -3.02 6.78
N LEU A 16 -12.90 -2.25 6.61
CA LEU A 16 -13.08 -0.98 7.33
C LEU A 16 -13.25 -1.17 8.83
N ILE A 17 -14.12 -2.10 9.25
CA ILE A 17 -14.41 -2.32 10.66
C ILE A 17 -13.14 -2.80 11.37
N VAL A 18 -12.43 -3.77 10.78
CA VAL A 18 -11.15 -4.25 11.32
C VAL A 18 -10.11 -3.13 11.34
N GLY A 19 -9.96 -2.37 10.25
CA GLY A 19 -9.01 -1.26 10.20
C GLY A 19 -9.29 -0.16 11.24
N LEU A 20 -10.56 0.25 11.38
CA LEU A 20 -10.97 1.23 12.40
C LEU A 20 -10.81 0.69 13.82
N LEU A 21 -11.13 -0.58 14.07
CA LEU A 21 -10.94 -1.20 15.38
C LEU A 21 -9.47 -1.26 15.74
N CYS A 22 -8.60 -1.77 14.85
CA CYS A 22 -7.15 -1.80 15.10
C CYS A 22 -6.58 -0.40 15.35
N PHE A 23 -6.97 0.59 14.54
CA PHE A 23 -6.52 1.97 14.69
C PHE A 23 -7.02 2.61 15.99
N ALA A 24 -8.32 2.48 16.30
CA ALA A 24 -8.92 3.04 17.50
C ALA A 24 -8.36 2.38 18.77
N ILE A 25 -8.13 1.06 18.76
CA ILE A 25 -7.48 0.34 19.86
C ILE A 25 -6.04 0.86 20.03
N GLY A 26 -5.26 0.98 18.96
CA GLY A 26 -3.90 1.52 19.03
C GLY A 26 -3.84 2.94 19.60
N VAL A 27 -4.71 3.84 19.12
CA VAL A 27 -4.81 5.22 19.63
C VAL A 27 -5.30 5.27 21.07
N TRP A 28 -6.29 4.44 21.42
CA TRP A 28 -6.80 4.33 22.79
C TRP A 28 -5.69 3.89 23.75
N TYR A 29 -4.92 2.87 23.39
CA TYR A 29 -3.76 2.43 24.18
C TYR A 29 -2.69 3.52 24.32
N LEU A 30 -2.47 4.32 23.28
CA LEU A 30 -1.51 5.43 23.33
C LEU A 30 -1.98 6.59 24.24
N LEU A 31 -3.29 6.83 24.33
CA LEU A 31 -3.87 7.94 25.09
C LEU A 31 -4.28 7.59 26.52
N LEU A 32 -4.67 6.35 26.80
CA LEU A 32 -5.22 5.92 28.09
C LEU A 32 -4.40 4.88 28.84
N ALA A 33 -3.28 4.39 28.29
CA ALA A 33 -2.34 3.65 29.13
C ALA A 33 -1.86 4.60 30.24
N PRO A 34 -2.13 4.31 31.52
CA PRO A 34 -1.63 5.14 32.60
C PRO A 34 -0.09 5.16 32.51
N PRO A 35 0.56 6.29 32.81
CA PRO A 35 2.01 6.32 32.96
C PRO A 35 2.33 5.38 34.12
N PHE A 36 2.70 4.15 33.82
CA PHE A 36 3.19 3.22 34.82
C PHE A 36 4.59 3.71 35.19
N GLU A 37 4.63 4.62 36.17
CA GLU A 37 5.85 4.92 36.93
C GLU A 37 6.30 3.63 37.61
N MET A 38 7.15 2.86 36.95
CA MET A 38 8.02 1.90 37.61
C MET A 38 9.44 2.44 37.57
N ALA A 39 9.84 2.90 38.75
CA ALA A 39 11.16 3.34 39.11
C ALA A 39 12.25 2.33 38.75
N GLY A 40 13.31 2.83 38.11
CA GLY A 40 14.70 2.47 38.36
C GLY A 40 15.11 1.01 38.25
N ALA A 41 15.62 0.62 37.08
CA ALA A 41 16.78 -0.27 36.99
C ALA A 41 17.60 0.04 35.72
N HIS A 42 18.81 0.56 35.95
CA HIS A 42 19.85 0.67 34.94
C HIS A 42 20.12 -0.68 34.26
N GLY A 43 20.30 -0.67 32.94
CA GLY A 43 21.41 -1.42 32.35
C GLY A 43 21.16 -2.48 31.28
N THR A 44 20.01 -2.55 30.60
CA THR A 44 19.88 -3.43 29.43
C THR A 44 19.25 -2.71 28.22
N PRO A 45 19.99 -2.46 27.12
CA PRO A 45 19.51 -1.72 25.94
C PRO A 45 18.58 -2.54 25.03
N LEU A 46 17.83 -3.51 25.58
CA LEU A 46 16.99 -4.43 24.82
C LEU A 46 15.55 -4.56 25.32
N THR A 47 15.14 -3.86 26.39
CA THR A 47 13.76 -3.90 26.90
C THR A 47 12.84 -2.78 26.36
N PHE A 48 13.34 -1.86 25.53
CA PHE A 48 12.51 -0.85 24.84
C PHE A 48 11.69 -1.41 23.65
N LEU A 49 11.74 -2.73 23.39
CA LEU A 49 11.15 -3.32 22.18
C LEU A 49 10.00 -4.33 22.42
N GLU A 50 9.59 -4.64 23.64
CA GLU A 50 8.49 -5.62 23.83
C GLU A 50 7.12 -4.96 24.08
N GLU A 51 6.96 -3.99 24.98
CA GLU A 51 5.61 -3.44 25.28
C GLU A 51 5.19 -2.21 24.43
N GLU A 52 6.13 -1.42 23.92
CA GLU A 52 5.81 -0.25 23.08
C GLU A 52 5.67 -0.60 21.59
N VAL A 53 6.32 -1.68 21.14
CA VAL A 53 6.27 -2.12 19.75
C VAL A 53 4.88 -2.65 19.40
N GLU A 54 4.21 -3.36 20.31
CA GLU A 54 2.84 -3.84 20.09
C GLU A 54 1.86 -2.68 19.88
N LYS A 55 2.01 -1.59 20.65
CA LYS A 55 1.12 -0.41 20.58
C LYS A 55 1.26 0.34 19.26
N ASN A 56 2.49 0.58 18.81
CA ASN A 56 2.76 1.24 17.54
C ASN A 56 2.40 0.35 16.34
N THR A 57 2.57 -0.97 16.46
CA THR A 57 2.24 -1.91 15.39
C THR A 57 0.74 -1.91 15.08
N LEU A 58 -0.15 -1.84 16.08
CA LEU A 58 -1.59 -1.78 15.86
C LEU A 58 -2.03 -0.50 15.13
N ILE A 59 -1.40 0.64 15.43
CA ILE A 59 -1.66 1.92 14.74
C ILE A 59 -1.20 1.81 13.28
N VAL A 60 0.00 1.29 13.05
CA VAL A 60 0.57 1.13 11.70
C VAL A 60 -0.26 0.16 10.86
N VAL A 61 -0.62 -1.01 11.41
CA VAL A 61 -1.47 -2.00 10.73
C VAL A 61 -2.87 -1.45 10.49
N GLY A 62 -3.46 -0.76 11.46
CA GLY A 62 -4.75 -0.09 11.32
C GLY A 62 -4.74 0.96 10.21
N GLY A 63 -3.72 1.83 10.21
CA GLY A 63 -3.50 2.83 9.15
C GLY A 63 -3.30 2.18 7.78
N PHE A 64 -2.52 1.10 7.71
CA PHE A 64 -2.32 0.33 6.48
C PHE A 64 -3.63 -0.23 5.94
N LEU A 65 -4.44 -0.88 6.78
CA LEU A 65 -5.76 -1.40 6.38
C LEU A 65 -6.72 -0.28 5.96
N LEU A 66 -6.71 0.86 6.66
CA LEU A 66 -7.52 2.02 6.30
C LEU A 66 -7.11 2.60 4.94
N THR A 67 -5.83 2.72 4.64
CA THR A 67 -5.37 3.18 3.31
C THR A 67 -5.72 2.19 2.20
N GLN A 68 -5.62 0.88 2.46
CA GLN A 68 -6.09 -0.15 1.52
C GLN A 68 -7.60 -0.06 1.29
N TRP A 69 -8.39 0.13 2.35
CA TRP A 69 -9.83 0.34 2.24
C TRP A 69 -10.14 1.61 1.44
N LEU A 70 -9.45 2.70 1.72
CA LEU A 70 -9.62 4.00 1.05
C LEU A 70 -9.35 3.89 -0.45
N PHE A 71 -8.32 3.12 -0.83
CA PHE A 71 -7.98 2.83 -2.22
C PHE A 71 -9.02 1.93 -2.89
N LEU A 72 -9.49 0.90 -2.17
CA LEU A 72 -10.48 -0.06 -2.67
C LEU A 72 -11.89 0.51 -2.73
N CYS A 73 -12.18 1.59 -2.01
CA CYS A 73 -13.50 2.20 -1.93
C CYS A 73 -13.85 2.92 -3.23
N PRO A 74 -14.67 2.32 -4.11
CA PRO A 74 -15.18 3.02 -5.26
C PRO A 74 -16.35 3.84 -4.71
N HIS A 75 -16.13 5.15 -4.55
CA HIS A 75 -17.13 6.11 -4.09
C HIS A 75 -18.52 5.71 -4.62
N GLY A 76 -19.40 5.32 -3.68
CA GLY A 76 -20.56 4.48 -3.97
C GLY A 76 -21.47 5.09 -5.03
N ARG A 77 -21.90 4.25 -5.98
CA ARG A 77 -22.73 4.55 -7.17
C ARG A 77 -22.01 4.94 -8.46
N LEU A 78 -20.71 4.70 -8.59
CA LEU A 78 -20.08 4.60 -9.90
C LEU A 78 -20.62 3.35 -10.62
N LYS A 79 -21.74 3.50 -11.34
CA LYS A 79 -21.89 2.77 -12.59
C LYS A 79 -20.59 3.05 -13.34
N MET A 80 -19.74 2.05 -13.53
CA MET A 80 -18.66 2.11 -14.51
C MET A 80 -19.32 2.17 -15.88
N HIS A 81 -20.00 3.27 -16.18
CA HIS A 81 -19.96 3.77 -17.52
C HIS A 81 -18.50 4.17 -17.70
N LEU A 82 -17.81 3.52 -18.63
CA LEU A 82 -16.59 4.08 -19.20
C LEU A 82 -17.02 5.34 -19.94
N THR A 83 -17.36 6.38 -19.20
CA THR A 83 -17.43 7.72 -19.75
C THR A 83 -16.01 8.24 -19.72
N ASP A 84 -15.47 8.58 -20.89
CA ASP A 84 -14.12 9.13 -21.09
C ASP A 84 -13.83 10.38 -20.23
N SER A 85 -14.85 11.00 -19.64
CA SER A 85 -14.76 12.22 -18.83
C SER A 85 -15.03 12.00 -17.34
N GLY A 86 -14.14 11.28 -16.65
CA GLY A 86 -14.19 11.11 -15.19
C GLY A 86 -13.33 12.13 -14.44
N ARG A 87 -13.87 12.76 -13.38
CA ARG A 87 -13.12 13.64 -12.45
C ARG A 87 -11.86 12.95 -11.89
N PRO A 88 -10.74 13.68 -11.68
CA PRO A 88 -9.50 13.11 -11.18
C PRO A 88 -9.69 12.54 -9.76
N MET A 89 -9.24 11.30 -9.54
CA MET A 89 -9.17 10.71 -8.19
C MET A 89 -7.96 11.27 -7.46
N TRP A 90 -8.08 12.50 -6.95
CA TRP A 90 -7.06 13.14 -6.12
C TRP A 90 -6.57 12.22 -4.99
N LEU A 91 -7.48 11.42 -4.42
CA LEU A 91 -7.16 10.50 -3.33
C LEU A 91 -6.18 9.40 -3.75
N SER A 92 -6.39 8.77 -4.91
CA SER A 92 -5.50 7.73 -5.41
C SER A 92 -4.12 8.29 -5.73
N LEU A 93 -4.07 9.53 -6.23
CA LEU A 93 -2.82 10.25 -6.48
C LEU A 93 -2.05 10.48 -5.18
N VAL A 94 -2.73 10.95 -4.13
CA VAL A 94 -2.11 11.21 -2.81
C VAL A 94 -1.59 9.92 -2.18
N CYS A 95 -2.36 8.82 -2.24
CA CYS A 95 -1.91 7.52 -1.72
C CYS A 95 -0.70 6.98 -2.50
N ALA A 96 -0.69 7.13 -3.83
CA ALA A 96 0.43 6.71 -4.66
C ALA A 96 1.69 7.53 -4.39
N ALA A 97 1.54 8.85 -4.23
CA ALA A 97 2.63 9.74 -3.85
C ALA A 97 3.24 9.32 -2.51
N LEU A 98 2.40 8.97 -1.53
CA LEU A 98 2.85 8.48 -0.23
C LEU A 98 3.65 7.18 -0.36
N ALA A 99 3.12 6.19 -1.10
CA ALA A 99 3.82 4.92 -1.33
C ALA A 99 5.17 5.11 -2.04
N THR A 100 5.25 6.03 -3.00
CA THR A 100 6.50 6.33 -3.72
C THR A 100 7.49 7.10 -2.86
N ALA A 101 7.00 8.00 -2.01
CA ALA A 101 7.83 8.68 -1.01
C ALA A 101 8.44 7.67 -0.03
N MET A 102 7.66 6.70 0.46
CA MET A 102 8.17 5.62 1.33
C MET A 102 9.26 4.80 0.65
N LEU A 103 9.13 4.48 -0.65
CA LEU A 103 10.20 3.83 -1.41
C LEU A 103 11.44 4.72 -1.58
N SER A 104 11.26 6.03 -1.75
CA SER A 104 12.38 6.96 -1.85
C SER A 104 13.14 7.06 -0.52
N ILE A 105 12.40 7.06 0.60
CA ILE A 105 12.98 7.05 1.95
C ILE A 105 13.72 5.74 2.20
N ALA A 106 13.16 4.61 1.79
CA ALA A 106 13.82 3.30 1.85
C ALA A 106 15.19 3.34 1.14
N MET A 107 15.21 3.86 -0.09
CA MET A 107 16.43 3.97 -0.89
C MET A 107 17.44 4.93 -0.24
N ILE A 108 16.97 6.06 0.29
CA ILE A 108 17.85 7.00 0.98
C ILE A 108 18.42 6.36 2.25
N ALA A 109 17.62 5.60 3.00
CA ALA A 109 18.06 4.90 4.20
C ALA A 109 19.15 3.87 3.91
N THR A 110 18.96 3.05 2.86
CA THR A 110 19.96 2.06 2.43
C THR A 110 21.24 2.73 1.94
N LEU A 111 21.14 3.86 1.22
CA LEU A 111 22.31 4.60 0.74
C LEU A 111 23.06 5.33 1.87
N LEU A 112 22.37 5.90 2.85
CA LEU A 112 22.98 6.59 3.99
C LEU A 112 23.61 5.62 5.00
N GLU A 113 23.23 4.35 4.99
CA GLU A 113 23.89 3.32 5.81
C GLU A 113 25.31 3.03 5.34
N ILE A 114 25.60 3.11 4.03
CA ILE A 114 26.94 2.86 3.48
C ILE A 114 28.02 3.75 4.12
N PRO A 115 27.82 5.08 4.26
CA PRO A 115 28.74 5.97 4.98
C PRO A 115 28.48 6.08 6.50
N ASN A 116 27.58 5.26 7.06
CA ASN A 116 27.13 5.35 8.46
C ASN A 116 26.57 6.74 8.85
N LEU A 117 25.77 7.33 7.96
CA LEU A 117 25.09 8.62 8.19
C LEU A 117 23.61 8.45 8.58
N TRP A 118 23.09 7.23 8.52
CA TRP A 118 21.68 6.95 8.80
C TRP A 118 21.31 7.17 10.28
N GLY A 119 22.15 6.72 11.22
CA GLY A 119 21.92 6.91 12.67
C GLY A 119 21.74 8.40 13.05
N PRO A 120 22.72 9.26 12.76
CA PRO A 120 22.58 10.71 13.01
C PRO A 120 21.38 11.35 12.31
N PHE A 121 20.97 10.82 11.15
CA PHE A 121 19.79 11.31 10.44
C PHE A 121 18.48 11.01 11.18
N ILE A 122 18.31 9.79 11.71
CA ILE A 122 17.09 9.40 12.43
C ILE A 122 17.01 10.01 13.83
N GLU A 123 18.14 10.27 14.48
CA GLU A 123 18.17 10.99 15.77
C GLU A 123 17.56 12.39 15.65
N ASN A 124 17.75 13.03 14.49
CA ASN A 124 17.17 14.33 14.17
C ASN A 124 15.74 14.18 13.62
N MET A 125 14.79 13.79 14.49
CA MET A 125 13.38 13.55 14.13
C MET A 125 12.76 14.67 13.27
N SER A 126 13.06 15.94 13.56
CA SER A 126 12.57 17.08 12.77
C SER A 126 13.07 17.04 11.32
N VAL A 127 14.35 16.70 11.09
CA VAL A 127 14.93 16.58 9.76
C VAL A 127 14.30 15.41 9.01
N ALA A 128 14.16 14.26 9.67
CA ALA A 128 13.51 13.09 9.09
C ALA A 128 12.08 13.40 8.63
N TRP A 129 11.23 13.98 9.49
CA TRP A 129 9.86 14.36 9.14
C TRP A 129 9.79 15.40 8.02
N THR A 130 10.73 16.35 8.01
CA THR A 130 10.82 17.37 6.95
C THR A 130 11.15 16.73 5.60
N VAL A 131 12.11 15.81 5.56
CA VAL A 131 12.48 15.07 4.33
C VAL A 131 11.32 14.22 3.83
N ILE A 132 10.61 13.52 4.73
CA ILE A 132 9.42 12.73 4.38
C ILE A 132 8.34 13.63 3.76
N GLY A 133 8.04 14.77 4.41
CA GLY A 133 7.04 15.73 3.92
C GLY A 133 7.41 16.33 2.56
N ILE A 134 8.66 16.72 2.36
CA ILE A 134 9.15 17.26 1.09
C ILE A 134 9.06 16.21 -0.02
N LEU A 135 9.55 14.98 0.22
CA LEU A 135 9.47 13.90 -0.77
C LEU A 135 8.02 13.60 -1.15
N TRP A 136 7.12 13.58 -0.17
CA TRP A 136 5.70 13.37 -0.44
C TRP A 136 5.09 14.47 -1.32
N LEU A 137 5.38 15.75 -1.03
CA LEU A 137 4.92 16.88 -1.84
C LEU A 137 5.50 16.84 -3.27
N ILE A 138 6.78 16.50 -3.41
CA ILE A 138 7.43 16.33 -4.72
C ILE A 138 6.70 15.27 -5.54
N TRP A 139 6.43 14.09 -4.96
CA TRP A 139 5.73 13.02 -5.66
C TRP A 139 4.28 13.36 -6.00
N ILE A 140 3.57 14.11 -5.14
CA ILE A 140 2.24 14.66 -5.48
C ILE A 140 2.35 15.53 -6.74
N GLY A 141 3.33 16.42 -6.81
CA GLY A 141 3.57 17.29 -7.96
C GLY A 141 3.89 16.50 -9.23
N VAL A 142 4.84 15.56 -9.16
CA VAL A 142 5.24 14.70 -10.29
C VAL A 142 4.04 13.95 -10.84
N PHE A 143 3.26 13.33 -9.96
CA PHE A 143 2.06 12.60 -10.36
C PHE A 143 0.95 13.49 -10.89
N PHE A 144 0.76 14.67 -10.31
CA PHE A 144 -0.22 15.64 -10.80
C PHE A 144 0.09 16.11 -12.23
N VAL A 145 1.36 16.37 -12.53
CA VAL A 145 1.80 16.74 -13.90
C VAL A 145 1.66 15.55 -14.84
N TYR A 146 2.12 14.36 -14.42
CA TYR A 146 2.08 13.15 -15.24
C TYR A 146 0.65 12.72 -15.62
N TRP A 147 -0.33 12.97 -14.74
CA TRP A 147 -1.73 12.57 -14.98
C TRP A 147 -2.58 13.55 -15.77
N ARG A 148 -2.04 14.70 -16.18
CA ARG A 148 -2.84 15.75 -16.80
C ARG A 148 -3.35 15.44 -18.22
N GLY A 149 -3.12 14.24 -18.76
CA GLY A 149 -3.58 13.87 -20.11
C GLY A 149 -3.64 12.37 -20.42
N VAL A 150 -3.69 11.48 -19.41
CA VAL A 150 -3.69 10.02 -19.63
C VAL A 150 -4.98 9.40 -19.08
N ASP A 151 -5.52 8.42 -19.81
CA ASP A 151 -6.69 7.65 -19.38
C ASP A 151 -6.53 7.08 -17.97
N ARG A 152 -7.59 7.15 -17.19
CA ARG A 152 -7.59 6.84 -15.75
C ARG A 152 -7.21 5.38 -15.43
N MET A 153 -7.65 4.43 -16.24
CA MET A 153 -7.36 3.01 -15.99
C MET A 153 -5.90 2.66 -16.32
N ASP A 154 -5.39 3.22 -17.41
CA ASP A 154 -4.01 3.07 -17.83
C ASP A 154 -3.05 3.68 -16.81
N SER A 155 -3.39 4.87 -16.35
CA SER A 155 -2.75 5.62 -15.28
C SER A 155 -2.53 4.80 -14.01
N MET A 156 -3.60 4.19 -13.48
CA MET A 156 -3.52 3.39 -12.26
C MET A 156 -2.72 2.09 -12.45
N THR A 157 -2.87 1.45 -13.61
CA THR A 157 -2.14 0.22 -13.93
C THR A 157 -0.63 0.48 -14.07
N ARG A 158 -0.25 1.59 -14.72
CA ARG A 158 1.15 2.01 -14.85
C ARG A 158 1.75 2.31 -13.49
N MET A 159 1.03 3.02 -12.64
CA MET A 159 1.46 3.35 -11.27
C MET A 159 1.71 2.10 -10.41
N ILE A 160 0.78 1.15 -10.39
CA ILE A 160 0.96 -0.10 -9.64
C ILE A 160 2.19 -0.87 -10.17
N ARG A 161 2.38 -0.93 -11.50
CA ARG A 161 3.57 -1.56 -12.09
C ARG A 161 4.86 -0.85 -11.71
N LEU A 162 4.87 0.49 -11.65
CA LEU A 162 6.03 1.27 -11.24
C LEU A 162 6.35 1.05 -9.77
N LEU A 163 5.34 1.04 -8.88
CA LEU A 163 5.52 0.75 -7.46
C LEU A 163 6.08 -0.65 -7.24
N ILE A 164 5.54 -1.67 -7.92
CA ILE A 164 6.05 -3.05 -7.83
C ILE A 164 7.50 -3.12 -8.30
N LYS A 165 7.82 -2.50 -9.45
CA LYS A 165 9.21 -2.46 -9.96
C LYS A 165 10.15 -1.73 -8.99
N GLY A 166 9.70 -0.61 -8.42
CA GLY A 166 10.45 0.17 -7.43
C GLY A 166 10.71 -0.63 -6.15
N SER A 167 9.70 -1.29 -5.61
CA SER A 167 9.85 -2.17 -4.43
C SER A 167 10.80 -3.33 -4.68
N ILE A 168 10.75 -3.96 -5.87
CA ILE A 168 11.68 -5.05 -6.21
C ILE A 168 13.11 -4.52 -6.33
N LEU A 169 13.29 -3.36 -6.98
CA LEU A 169 14.60 -2.72 -7.09
C LEU A 169 15.16 -2.38 -5.70
N GLU A 170 14.31 -1.85 -4.81
CA GLU A 170 14.67 -1.52 -3.44
C GLU A 170 15.14 -2.75 -2.67
N LEU A 171 14.39 -3.84 -2.73
CA LEU A 171 14.77 -5.11 -2.10
C LEU A 171 16.09 -5.66 -2.67
N LEU A 172 16.29 -5.52 -3.99
CA LEU A 172 17.51 -5.96 -4.66
C LEU A 172 18.75 -5.17 -4.23
N VAL A 173 18.60 -3.87 -3.93
CA VAL A 173 19.68 -3.02 -3.43
C VAL A 173 19.87 -3.16 -1.92
N ALA A 174 18.79 -3.27 -1.14
CA ALA A 174 18.86 -3.33 0.31
C ALA A 174 19.54 -4.60 0.82
N VAL A 175 19.28 -5.76 0.20
CA VAL A 175 19.87 -7.04 0.60
C VAL A 175 21.41 -7.06 0.52
N PRO A 176 22.07 -6.70 -0.60
CA PRO A 176 23.53 -6.70 -0.66
C PRO A 176 24.15 -5.64 0.24
N VAL A 177 23.52 -4.48 0.42
CA VAL A 177 23.99 -3.47 1.40
C VAL A 177 23.93 -4.04 2.81
N HIS A 178 22.84 -4.72 3.17
CA HIS A 178 22.68 -5.37 4.46
C HIS A 178 23.79 -6.39 4.74
N VAL A 179 24.12 -7.23 3.75
CA VAL A 179 25.20 -8.22 3.86
C VAL A 179 26.57 -7.54 3.93
N ALA A 180 26.81 -6.48 3.15
CA ALA A 180 28.09 -5.78 3.12
C ALA A 180 28.41 -5.01 4.41
N VAL A 181 27.37 -4.53 5.11
CA VAL A 181 27.51 -3.77 6.36
C VAL A 181 27.33 -4.68 7.60
N TRP A 182 27.03 -5.96 7.39
CA TRP A 182 26.77 -6.93 8.47
C TRP A 182 27.89 -6.98 9.52
N ASP A 183 29.15 -7.02 9.07
CA ASP A 183 30.32 -7.17 9.95
C ASP A 183 30.69 -5.90 10.74
N ARG A 184 30.16 -4.73 10.35
CA ARG A 184 30.60 -3.44 10.92
C ARG A 184 29.95 -3.12 12.27
N GLU A 185 28.76 -3.66 12.54
CA GLU A 185 27.94 -3.21 13.67
C GLU A 185 27.31 -4.39 14.41
N LYS A 186 27.68 -4.53 15.70
CA LYS A 186 26.94 -5.35 16.69
C LYS A 186 25.67 -4.65 17.18
N GLU A 187 25.23 -3.59 16.49
CA GLU A 187 24.10 -2.78 16.89
C GLU A 187 22.76 -3.43 16.57
N CYS A 188 21.73 -2.96 17.27
CA CYS A 188 20.35 -3.39 17.12
C CYS A 188 19.89 -3.23 15.66
N TYR A 189 19.21 -4.26 15.13
CA TYR A 189 18.70 -4.30 13.76
C TYR A 189 17.77 -3.11 13.42
N CYS A 190 17.12 -2.50 14.42
CA CYS A 190 16.23 -1.35 14.26
C CYS A 190 16.95 -0.07 13.82
N SER A 191 18.24 0.08 14.17
CA SER A 191 19.02 1.27 13.80
C SER A 191 19.53 1.20 12.36
N ARG A 192 19.37 0.07 11.66
CA ARG A 192 19.92 -0.12 10.32
C ARG A 192 19.04 0.48 9.23
N GLY A 193 19.68 1.24 8.33
CA GLY A 193 19.03 1.83 7.17
C GLY A 193 18.51 0.76 6.20
N SER A 194 19.29 -0.30 5.97
CA SER A 194 18.91 -1.46 5.15
C SER A 194 17.68 -2.17 5.66
N TYR A 195 17.56 -2.35 6.97
CA TYR A 195 16.38 -2.96 7.59
C TYR A 195 15.13 -2.10 7.36
N THR A 196 15.25 -0.78 7.55
CA THR A 196 14.17 0.17 7.24
C THR A 196 13.79 0.09 5.77
N GLY A 197 14.77 -0.01 4.86
CA GLY A 197 14.53 -0.17 3.43
C GLY A 197 13.75 -1.44 3.09
N ILE A 198 14.13 -2.58 3.68
CA ILE A 198 13.43 -3.87 3.49
C ILE A 198 11.98 -3.80 4.00
N VAL A 199 11.77 -3.24 5.19
CA VAL A 199 10.44 -3.11 5.80
C VAL A 199 9.55 -2.21 4.93
N LEU A 200 10.00 -0.99 4.62
CA LEU A 200 9.24 -0.05 3.80
C LEU A 200 8.98 -0.58 2.39
N GLY A 201 9.99 -1.18 1.75
CA GLY A 201 9.87 -1.80 0.44
C GLY A 201 8.84 -2.92 0.40
N THR A 202 8.86 -3.80 1.41
CA THR A 202 7.90 -4.91 1.56
C THR A 202 6.49 -4.40 1.87
N THR A 203 6.36 -3.40 2.75
CA THR A 203 5.06 -2.77 3.06
C THR A 203 4.44 -2.17 1.80
N VAL A 204 5.21 -1.40 1.01
CA VAL A 204 4.71 -0.82 -0.25
C VAL A 204 4.37 -1.91 -1.27
N LEU A 205 5.16 -2.97 -1.33
CA LEU A 205 4.90 -4.10 -2.21
C LEU A 205 3.57 -4.81 -1.86
N LEU A 206 3.38 -5.16 -0.58
CA LEU A 206 2.13 -5.73 -0.06
C LEU A 206 0.94 -4.80 -0.28
N TRP A 207 1.15 -3.49 -0.09
CA TRP A 207 0.14 -2.47 -0.35
C TRP A 207 -0.28 -2.45 -1.81
N ALA A 208 0.68 -2.50 -2.74
CA ALA A 208 0.43 -2.48 -4.18
C ALA A 208 -0.20 -3.79 -4.71
N PHE A 209 0.08 -4.92 -4.07
CA PHE A 209 -0.50 -6.21 -4.43
C PHE A 209 -2.02 -6.26 -4.23
N GLY A 210 -2.54 -5.66 -3.15
CA GLY A 210 -3.97 -5.62 -2.85
C GLY A 210 -4.85 -5.16 -4.03
N PRO A 211 -4.70 -3.92 -4.52
CA PRO A 211 -5.45 -3.45 -5.68
C PRO A 211 -5.05 -4.15 -6.97
N GLY A 212 -3.79 -4.56 -7.13
CA GLY A 212 -3.33 -5.31 -8.32
C GLY A 212 -4.11 -6.61 -8.53
N LEU A 213 -4.30 -7.39 -7.47
CA LEU A 213 -5.10 -8.62 -7.50
C LEU A 213 -6.56 -8.35 -7.85
N VAL A 214 -7.16 -7.31 -7.25
CA VAL A 214 -8.57 -6.95 -7.53
C VAL A 214 -8.76 -6.55 -8.99
N LEU A 215 -7.82 -5.79 -9.57
CA LEU A 215 -7.86 -5.42 -10.98
C LEU A 215 -7.73 -6.64 -11.91
N LEU A 216 -6.85 -7.59 -11.56
CA LEU A 216 -6.69 -8.83 -12.31
C LEU A 216 -8.00 -9.63 -12.32
N PHE A 217 -8.60 -9.85 -11.15
CA PHE A 217 -9.88 -10.54 -11.02
C PHE A 217 -11.02 -9.82 -11.74
N ALA A 218 -11.05 -8.48 -11.67
CA ALA A 218 -12.06 -7.69 -12.37
C ALA A 218 -11.96 -7.86 -13.90
N ARG A 219 -10.73 -7.86 -14.44
CA ARG A 219 -10.46 -8.08 -15.86
C ARG A 219 -10.88 -9.46 -16.31
N GLU A 220 -10.50 -10.51 -15.58
CA GLU A 220 -10.91 -11.88 -15.90
C GLU A 220 -12.43 -12.05 -15.88
N PHE A 221 -13.10 -11.47 -14.87
CA PHE A 221 -14.54 -11.58 -14.74
C PHE A 221 -15.28 -10.86 -15.89
N GLN A 222 -14.76 -9.71 -16.35
CA GLN A 222 -15.29 -9.04 -17.54
C GLN A 222 -15.07 -9.87 -18.81
N GLN A 223 -13.89 -10.47 -18.97
CA GLN A 223 -13.59 -11.34 -20.12
C GLN A 223 -14.53 -12.55 -20.16
N ARG A 224 -14.74 -13.24 -19.04
CA ARG A 224 -15.67 -14.38 -18.95
C ARG A 224 -17.11 -14.01 -19.29
N LYS A 225 -17.57 -12.83 -18.87
CA LYS A 225 -18.91 -12.32 -19.24
C LYS A 225 -19.06 -12.03 -20.72
N CYS A 226 -18.01 -11.51 -21.36
CA CYS A 226 -18.01 -11.26 -22.80
C CYS A 226 -18.13 -12.59 -23.57
N LEU A 227 -17.30 -13.57 -23.20
CA LEU A 227 -17.33 -14.91 -23.79
C LEU A 227 -18.68 -15.60 -23.62
N HIS A 228 -19.28 -15.52 -22.43
CA HIS A 228 -20.62 -16.08 -22.21
C HIS A 228 -21.68 -15.40 -23.08
N LYS A 229 -21.63 -14.07 -23.29
CA LYS A 229 -22.59 -13.38 -24.17
C LYS A 229 -22.45 -13.80 -25.63
N ILE A 230 -21.22 -14.03 -26.09
CA ILE A 230 -20.94 -14.51 -27.44
C ILE A 230 -21.51 -15.92 -27.61
N SER A 231 -21.19 -16.84 -26.69
CA SER A 231 -21.71 -18.21 -26.71
C SER A 231 -23.24 -18.27 -26.66
N THR A 232 -23.90 -17.43 -25.86
CA THR A 232 -25.38 -17.37 -25.85
C THR A 232 -25.97 -16.85 -27.16
N ARG A 233 -25.29 -15.92 -27.85
CA ARG A 233 -25.76 -15.44 -29.18
C ARG A 233 -25.66 -16.54 -30.22
N GLU A 234 -24.55 -17.27 -30.25
CA GLU A 234 -24.35 -18.39 -31.18
C GLU A 234 -25.42 -19.48 -31.00
N THR A 235 -25.79 -19.82 -29.75
CA THR A 235 -26.85 -20.80 -29.49
C THR A 235 -28.23 -20.34 -29.98
N VAL A 236 -28.52 -19.04 -29.90
CA VAL A 236 -29.82 -18.48 -30.35
C VAL A 236 -29.87 -18.44 -31.87
N GLU A 237 -28.77 -18.11 -32.56
CA GLU A 237 -28.69 -18.11 -34.03
C GLU A 237 -28.81 -19.51 -34.62
N GLN A 238 -28.21 -20.52 -33.98
CA GLN A 238 -28.35 -21.93 -34.39
C GLN A 238 -29.80 -22.42 -34.27
N GLN A 239 -30.49 -22.12 -33.16
CA GLN A 239 -31.89 -22.49 -32.99
C GLN A 239 -32.82 -21.80 -33.99
N SER A 240 -32.56 -20.53 -34.32
CA SER A 240 -33.34 -19.83 -35.34
C SER A 240 -33.20 -20.48 -36.72
N SER A 241 -31.98 -20.90 -37.09
CA SER A 241 -31.69 -21.52 -38.39
C SER A 241 -32.28 -22.94 -38.53
N GLU A 242 -32.52 -23.63 -37.41
CA GLU A 242 -33.17 -24.95 -37.39
C GLU A 242 -34.69 -24.83 -37.50
N ASN A 243 -35.29 -23.82 -36.85
CA ASN A 243 -36.73 -23.54 -36.98
C ASN A 243 -37.15 -23.11 -38.39
N ASP A 244 -36.32 -22.36 -39.14
CA ASP A 244 -36.64 -21.96 -40.51
C ASP A 244 -36.63 -23.11 -41.53
N LYS A 245 -36.09 -24.28 -41.15
CA LYS A 245 -36.05 -25.49 -42.00
C LYS A 245 -37.24 -26.43 -41.81
N ASN A 246 -38.01 -26.27 -40.72
CA ASN A 246 -39.16 -27.09 -40.40
C ASN A 246 -40.46 -26.41 -40.82
#